data_AF-A0A1E4Y258-F1
#
_entry.id   AF-A0A1E4Y258-F1
#
_cell.length_a   1.000
_cell.length_b   1.000
_cell.length_c   1.000
_cell.angle_alpha   90.00
_cell.angle_beta   90.00
_cell.angle_gamma   90.00
#
_symmetry.space_group_name_H-M   'P 1'
#
loop_
_entity.id
_entity.type
_entity.pdbx_description
1 polymer ?
#
loop_
_entity_poly.entity_id
_entity_poly.type
_entity_poly.pdbx_seq_one_letter_code
_entity_poly.pdbx_strand_id
1 'polypeptide(L)'
;MPNANDIKWFKEQFHAVIETETAGGPFDLDMMTALACQETGEIWPILRHDSSLTVDQIAALCVGDTLDASAGRSAFPKNKADLIAANRGQDMFDIAHQALLGMAAHVPSYRDVATKPNKFVHGYGVWQYDLQFFLSDPNYFLQKRYENINETLRKALEELHDALKKVGFQAKTSLSDMEKAIVAIAYNTGGYNPSKGLKQGFKDDSGRFYGEAIFDFILLSKTVAFGDNPPVIAPPPAGIAIVPPPTGILADGKTFVVSTKISPLRLRSAPVITDPPGENVVAQLPDGQPVRAVDGKVTNGFREVETSLLGANLHGFAFSKFLTPASASTDIPIVSPQAEPPANGIVAVYMPRRDGTVTKRTDFADAHSLNESRQPTRSGASPTELIDELETIIDWLASDDPDHARYQPRDGLTFCNIYTHDYCFLAGAYLPRVWWTPKALIALSHGTAVTPLIGDTIDEMRANDLFRWLRDFGPMFGWRQTGTLTKLQQSANQGGLGIIIARRKEEGRSGHMVMVVPESDTFAATRNAAGDVIAPLQSQAGAVNFRRGVGRPTWWSDDRFAESAFWIHG
;
A
#
# COMPACT_ATOMS: atom_id res chain seq x y z
N MET A 1 5.08 15.92 12.06
CA MET A 1 4.59 15.47 10.74
C MET A 1 3.13 15.85 10.60
N PRO A 2 2.69 16.32 9.42
CA PRO A 2 1.30 16.65 9.15
C PRO A 2 0.35 15.47 9.40
N ASN A 3 -0.83 15.76 9.94
CA ASN A 3 -1.93 14.79 10.09
C ASN A 3 -3.10 15.12 9.13
N ALA A 4 -4.19 14.36 9.23
CA ALA A 4 -5.38 14.54 8.40
C ALA A 4 -5.99 15.96 8.48
N ASN A 5 -5.98 16.61 9.65
CA ASN A 5 -6.49 17.97 9.81
C ASN A 5 -5.58 19.01 9.14
N ASP A 6 -4.28 18.76 9.12
CA ASP A 6 -3.31 19.62 8.46
C ASP A 6 -3.45 19.52 6.94
N ILE A 7 -3.56 18.30 6.41
CA ILE A 7 -3.88 18.05 5.00
C ILE A 7 -5.21 18.70 4.60
N LYS A 8 -6.23 18.61 5.46
CA LYS A 8 -7.54 19.22 5.20
C LYS A 8 -7.39 20.72 5.01
N TRP A 9 -6.72 21.39 5.95
CA TRP A 9 -6.45 22.82 5.86
C TRP A 9 -5.70 23.17 4.57
N PHE A 10 -4.65 22.41 4.24
CA PHE A 10 -3.87 22.65 3.02
C PHE A 10 -4.74 22.56 1.76
N LYS A 11 -5.56 21.52 1.64
CA LYS A 11 -6.50 21.36 0.52
C LYS A 11 -7.51 22.51 0.47
N GLU A 12 -8.10 22.89 1.60
CA GLU A 12 -9.04 24.01 1.66
C GLU A 12 -8.43 25.32 1.14
N GLN A 13 -7.15 25.57 1.45
CA GLN A 13 -6.47 26.80 1.00
C GLN A 13 -6.01 26.75 -0.46
N PHE A 14 -5.52 25.60 -0.93
CA PHE A 14 -4.73 25.55 -2.16
C PHE A 14 -5.30 24.67 -3.28
N HIS A 15 -6.42 23.96 -3.07
CA HIS A 15 -6.99 23.07 -4.10
C HIS A 15 -7.24 23.78 -5.43
N ALA A 16 -7.87 24.95 -5.42
CA ALA A 16 -8.29 25.63 -6.65
C ALA A 16 -7.11 25.96 -7.59
N VAL A 17 -6.00 26.44 -7.03
CA VAL A 17 -4.78 26.73 -7.82
C VAL A 17 -4.13 25.43 -8.29
N ILE A 18 -4.00 24.42 -7.41
CA ILE A 18 -3.36 23.16 -7.76
C ILE A 18 -4.12 22.45 -8.87
N GLU A 19 -5.45 22.33 -8.75
CA GLU A 19 -6.30 21.67 -9.75
C GLU A 19 -6.28 22.41 -11.09
N THR A 20 -6.20 23.74 -11.08
CA THR A 20 -6.07 24.54 -12.31
C THR A 20 -4.76 24.25 -13.03
N GLU A 21 -3.63 24.26 -12.31
CA GLU A 21 -2.30 24.08 -12.92
C GLU A 21 -1.99 22.62 -13.27
N THR A 22 -2.66 21.66 -12.61
CA THR A 22 -2.49 20.21 -12.87
C THR A 22 -3.52 19.63 -13.85
N ALA A 23 -4.48 20.45 -14.32
CA ALA A 23 -5.55 20.01 -15.20
C ALA A 23 -5.02 19.31 -16.47
N GLY A 24 -5.52 18.10 -16.72
CA GLY A 24 -5.15 17.30 -17.91
C GLY A 24 -3.74 16.67 -17.85
N GLY A 25 -3.02 16.86 -16.74
CA GLY A 25 -1.72 16.27 -16.48
C GLY A 25 -1.77 15.01 -15.62
N PRO A 26 -0.62 14.35 -15.42
CA PRO A 26 -0.49 13.14 -14.61
C PRO A 26 -0.46 13.37 -13.10
N PHE A 27 -0.34 14.63 -12.67
CA PHE A 27 -0.28 15.04 -11.26
C PHE A 27 -1.66 15.48 -10.78
N ASP A 28 -1.92 15.36 -9.48
CA ASP A 28 -3.20 15.75 -8.89
C ASP A 28 -3.02 16.37 -7.49
N LEU A 29 -4.13 16.89 -6.94
CA LEU A 29 -4.17 17.53 -5.64
C LEU A 29 -3.57 16.66 -4.53
N ASP A 30 -3.85 15.36 -4.54
CA ASP A 30 -3.35 14.45 -3.51
C ASP A 30 -1.82 14.33 -3.57
N MET A 31 -1.25 14.19 -4.76
CA MET A 31 0.20 14.14 -4.95
C MET A 31 0.87 15.45 -4.52
N MET A 32 0.34 16.59 -4.95
CA MET A 32 0.91 17.90 -4.61
C MET A 32 0.81 18.21 -3.12
N THR A 33 -0.29 17.79 -2.49
CA THR A 33 -0.45 17.90 -1.03
C THR A 33 0.52 17.00 -0.28
N ALA A 34 0.74 15.77 -0.76
CA ALA A 34 1.70 14.85 -0.18
C ALA A 34 3.13 15.38 -0.26
N LEU A 35 3.51 15.96 -1.40
CA LEU A 35 4.79 16.66 -1.54
C LEU A 35 4.90 17.84 -0.58
N ALA A 36 3.88 18.68 -0.45
CA ALA A 36 3.90 19.78 0.52
C ALA A 36 4.04 19.29 1.98
N CYS A 37 3.44 18.14 2.30
CA CYS A 37 3.61 17.50 3.61
C CYS A 37 5.04 17.01 3.82
N GLN A 38 5.66 16.48 2.77
CA GLN A 38 7.00 15.93 2.84
C GLN A 38 8.09 17.01 2.85
N GLU A 39 7.91 18.07 2.06
CA GLU A 39 8.92 19.11 1.83
C GLU A 39 8.90 20.20 2.90
N THR A 40 7.73 20.58 3.43
CA THR A 40 7.61 21.65 4.44
C THR A 40 6.63 21.34 5.57
N GLY A 41 6.28 20.06 5.75
CA GLY A 41 5.31 19.63 6.77
C GLY A 41 5.77 19.79 8.22
N GLU A 42 7.03 20.13 8.48
CA GLU A 42 7.46 20.57 9.81
C GLU A 42 7.23 22.07 10.07
N ILE A 43 6.82 22.84 9.06
CA ILE A 43 6.68 24.31 9.12
C ILE A 43 5.20 24.71 9.10
N TRP A 44 4.52 24.55 7.95
CA TRP A 44 3.18 25.14 7.76
C TRP A 44 2.11 24.61 8.71
N PRO A 45 2.15 23.35 9.23
CA PRO A 45 1.18 22.92 10.24
C PRO A 45 1.32 23.67 11.57
N ILE A 46 2.52 24.16 11.90
CA ILE A 46 2.73 25.00 13.09
C ILE A 46 2.19 26.40 12.81
N LEU A 47 2.53 26.97 11.65
CA LEU A 47 2.17 28.34 11.29
C LEU A 47 0.65 28.56 11.15
N ARG A 48 -0.09 27.58 10.62
CA ARG A 48 -1.55 27.71 10.42
C ARG A 48 -2.36 27.86 11.71
N HIS A 49 -1.76 27.56 12.87
CA HIS A 49 -2.38 27.75 14.17
C HIS A 49 -2.16 29.16 14.73
N ASP A 50 -1.29 29.95 14.12
CA ASP A 50 -1.08 31.36 14.43
C ASP A 50 -2.11 32.21 13.66
N SER A 51 -3.15 32.67 14.37
CA SER A 51 -4.22 33.47 13.77
C SER A 51 -3.77 34.86 13.31
N SER A 52 -2.55 35.28 13.62
CA SER A 52 -1.98 36.54 13.12
C SER A 52 -1.40 36.44 11.70
N LEU A 53 -1.18 35.22 11.19
CA LEU A 53 -0.61 34.98 9.88
C LEU A 53 -1.70 34.78 8.81
N THR A 54 -1.54 35.45 7.68
CA THR A 54 -2.33 35.16 6.47
C THR A 54 -1.78 33.94 5.75
N VAL A 55 -2.58 33.35 4.85
CA VAL A 55 -2.15 32.21 4.00
C VAL A 55 -0.89 32.56 3.19
N ASP A 56 -0.82 33.77 2.64
CA ASP A 56 0.35 34.24 1.88
C ASP A 56 1.59 34.36 2.78
N GLN A 57 1.43 34.84 4.02
CA GLN A 57 2.53 34.89 4.98
C GLN A 57 3.00 33.49 5.39
N ILE A 58 2.07 32.54 5.56
CA ILE A 58 2.41 31.14 5.82
C ILE A 58 3.24 30.58 4.66
N ALA A 59 2.80 30.78 3.41
CA ALA A 59 3.54 30.34 2.23
C ALA A 59 4.94 30.97 2.14
N ALA A 60 5.07 32.27 2.44
CA ALA A 60 6.34 32.98 2.48
C ALA A 60 7.33 32.46 3.52
N LEU A 61 6.81 31.92 4.63
CA LEU A 61 7.60 31.35 5.72
C LEU A 61 7.90 29.85 5.53
N CYS A 62 7.40 29.21 4.47
CA CYS A 62 7.74 27.84 4.10
C CYS A 62 9.15 27.79 3.48
N VAL A 63 10.17 28.06 4.30
CA VAL A 63 11.59 28.04 3.97
C VAL A 63 12.32 27.16 4.98
N GLY A 64 13.34 26.43 4.54
CA GLY A 64 13.94 25.36 5.34
C GLY A 64 15.36 25.01 4.90
N ASP A 65 15.83 23.85 5.37
CA ASP A 65 17.19 23.35 5.21
C ASP A 65 18.29 24.35 5.63
N THR A 66 18.95 24.09 6.75
CA THR A 66 20.05 24.95 7.25
C THR A 66 21.39 24.23 7.31
N LEU A 67 21.50 23.11 6.59
CA LEU A 67 22.69 22.26 6.62
C LEU A 67 23.81 22.89 5.80
N ASP A 68 24.99 23.01 6.43
CA ASP A 68 26.22 23.39 5.75
C ASP A 68 27.05 22.13 5.43
N ALA A 69 28.18 22.31 4.76
CA ALA A 69 29.15 21.24 4.51
C ALA A 69 29.61 20.52 5.79
N SER A 70 29.63 21.18 6.94
CA SER A 70 29.94 20.55 8.23
C SER A 70 28.92 19.50 8.66
N ALA A 71 27.73 19.50 8.05
CA ALA A 71 26.65 18.54 8.27
C ALA A 71 26.41 17.67 7.02
N GLY A 72 27.38 17.60 6.09
CA GLY A 72 27.36 16.68 4.95
C GLY A 72 26.82 17.25 3.64
N ARG A 73 26.45 18.55 3.57
CA ARG A 73 26.01 19.18 2.31
C ARG A 73 27.16 19.26 1.31
N SER A 74 26.94 18.78 0.09
CA SER A 74 27.91 18.85 -1.02
C SER A 74 27.48 19.78 -2.15
N ALA A 75 26.17 20.03 -2.28
CA ALA A 75 25.58 20.97 -3.23
C ALA A 75 25.93 22.43 -2.89
N PHE A 76 25.88 23.29 -3.91
CA PHE A 76 26.04 24.73 -3.72
C PHE A 76 24.84 25.33 -2.96
N PRO A 77 25.04 26.37 -2.14
CA PRO A 77 26.30 26.74 -1.51
C PRO A 77 26.65 25.76 -0.38
N LYS A 78 27.95 25.54 -0.15
CA LYS A 78 28.45 24.69 0.95
C LYS A 78 28.44 25.39 2.31
N ASN A 79 28.50 26.72 2.29
CA ASN A 79 28.51 27.59 3.45
C ASN A 79 28.32 29.05 2.97
N LYS A 80 28.25 29.99 3.91
CA LYS A 80 28.11 31.43 3.61
C LYS A 80 29.20 31.98 2.69
N ALA A 81 30.46 31.60 2.89
CA ALA A 81 31.57 32.13 2.08
C ALA A 81 31.45 31.69 0.62
N ASP A 82 31.01 30.45 0.39
CA ASP A 82 30.71 29.90 -0.93
C ASP A 82 29.55 30.66 -1.60
N LEU A 83 28.48 30.94 -0.85
CA LEU A 83 27.35 31.74 -1.36
C LEU A 83 27.78 33.15 -1.75
N ILE A 84 28.51 33.86 -0.88
CA ILE A 84 28.94 35.25 -1.13
C ILE A 84 29.89 35.35 -2.33
N ALA A 85 30.67 34.30 -2.61
CA ALA A 85 31.55 34.26 -3.77
C ALA A 85 30.79 34.23 -5.12
N ALA A 86 29.51 33.82 -5.12
CA ALA A 86 28.69 33.85 -6.31
C ALA A 86 28.23 35.27 -6.68
N ASN A 87 27.87 35.47 -7.95
CA ASN A 87 27.32 36.75 -8.40
C ASN A 87 26.04 37.10 -7.60
N ARG A 88 25.99 38.31 -7.03
CA ARG A 88 24.91 38.75 -6.12
C ARG A 88 24.74 37.87 -4.87
N GLY A 89 25.77 37.11 -4.49
CA GLY A 89 25.75 36.18 -3.37
C GLY A 89 25.51 36.81 -2.00
N GLN A 90 26.01 38.03 -1.78
CA GLN A 90 25.75 38.77 -0.54
C GLN A 90 24.26 39.11 -0.37
N ASP A 91 23.62 39.65 -1.41
CA ASP A 91 22.19 39.95 -1.38
C ASP A 91 21.37 38.69 -1.13
N MET A 92 21.78 37.56 -1.74
CA MET A 92 21.14 36.28 -1.51
C MET A 92 21.32 35.79 -0.08
N PHE A 93 22.51 35.92 0.49
CA PHE A 93 22.75 35.59 1.90
C PHE A 93 21.84 36.43 2.81
N ASP A 94 21.70 37.73 2.55
CA ASP A 94 20.87 38.61 3.38
C ASP A 94 19.39 38.20 3.31
N ILE A 95 18.88 37.85 2.12
CA ILE A 95 17.52 37.31 1.95
C ILE A 95 17.36 35.98 2.69
N ALA A 96 18.31 35.05 2.51
CA ALA A 96 18.28 33.72 3.09
C ALA A 96 18.36 33.76 4.63
N HIS A 97 19.20 34.63 5.18
CA HIS A 97 19.31 34.80 6.62
C HIS A 97 18.05 35.45 7.20
N GLN A 98 17.49 36.47 6.55
CA GLN A 98 16.24 37.08 7.00
C GLN A 98 15.05 36.11 6.93
N ALA A 99 14.99 35.27 5.90
CA ALA A 99 13.98 34.22 5.79
C ALA A 99 14.09 33.21 6.95
N LEU A 100 15.32 32.80 7.33
CA LEU A 100 15.58 31.98 8.52
C LEU A 100 15.04 32.65 9.79
N LEU A 101 15.36 33.94 10.00
CA LEU A 101 14.91 34.68 11.18
C LEU A 101 13.38 34.76 11.25
N GLY A 102 12.72 35.06 10.12
CA GLY A 102 11.27 35.14 10.02
C GLY A 102 10.59 33.82 10.38
N MET A 103 11.02 32.71 9.78
CA MET A 103 10.44 31.39 10.03
C MET A 103 10.74 30.90 11.46
N ALA A 104 11.96 31.12 11.97
CA ALA A 104 12.34 30.71 13.32
C ALA A 104 11.61 31.47 14.45
N ALA A 105 11.03 32.64 14.16
CA ALA A 105 10.18 33.34 15.12
C ALA A 105 8.97 32.47 15.54
N HIS A 106 8.42 31.71 14.58
CA HIS A 106 7.23 30.89 14.78
C HIS A 106 7.55 29.40 14.97
N VAL A 107 8.62 28.88 14.35
CA VAL A 107 8.96 27.45 14.36
C VAL A 107 10.08 27.15 15.37
N PRO A 108 9.79 26.50 16.53
CA PRO A 108 10.76 26.37 17.61
C PRO A 108 12.05 25.64 17.25
N SER A 109 12.00 24.64 16.38
CA SER A 109 13.16 23.82 15.98
C SER A 109 14.25 24.61 15.27
N TYR A 110 13.94 25.79 14.72
CA TYR A 110 14.90 26.63 13.99
C TYR A 110 15.47 27.79 14.81
N ARG A 111 14.96 28.04 16.04
CA ARG A 111 15.39 29.17 16.89
C ARG A 111 16.88 29.17 17.19
N ASP A 112 17.42 28.01 17.59
CA ASP A 112 18.83 27.90 17.95
C ASP A 112 19.75 28.13 16.74
N VAL A 113 19.34 27.67 15.56
CA VAL A 113 20.10 27.87 14.33
C VAL A 113 20.05 29.34 13.90
N ALA A 114 18.90 30.00 14.06
CA ALA A 114 18.70 31.41 13.74
C ALA A 114 19.60 32.36 14.56
N THR A 115 20.05 31.97 15.75
CA THR A 115 21.00 32.77 16.55
C THR A 115 22.40 32.86 15.91
N LYS A 116 22.72 31.99 14.95
CA LYS A 116 24.06 31.89 14.36
C LYS A 116 24.16 32.84 13.15
N PRO A 117 25.07 33.85 13.17
CA PRO A 117 25.11 34.92 12.16
C PRO A 117 25.55 34.50 10.75
N ASN A 118 26.00 33.25 10.59
CA ASN A 118 26.42 32.70 9.30
C ASN A 118 25.48 31.61 8.78
N LYS A 119 24.38 31.31 9.50
CA LYS A 119 23.38 30.32 9.09
C LYS A 119 22.29 30.98 8.25
N PHE A 120 21.77 30.24 7.28
CA PHE A 120 20.73 30.70 6.37
C PHE A 120 19.97 29.48 5.84
N VAL A 121 18.80 29.72 5.25
CA VAL A 121 17.99 28.65 4.61
C VAL A 121 18.51 28.31 3.22
N HIS A 122 18.35 27.06 2.81
CA HIS A 122 18.72 26.55 1.48
C HIS A 122 17.50 26.12 0.68
N GLY A 123 16.37 25.82 1.30
CA GLY A 123 15.14 25.43 0.59
C GLY A 123 14.06 26.50 0.67
N TYR A 124 13.41 26.76 -0.48
CA TYR A 124 12.50 27.89 -0.65
C TYR A 124 11.12 27.51 -1.19
N GLY A 125 10.08 27.91 -0.46
CA GLY A 125 8.69 27.71 -0.84
C GLY A 125 8.12 26.38 -0.34
N VAL A 126 6.80 26.23 -0.48
CA VAL A 126 6.01 25.09 0.03
C VAL A 126 6.53 23.73 -0.44
N TRP A 127 7.04 23.65 -1.68
CA TRP A 127 7.59 22.42 -2.27
C TRP A 127 9.13 22.40 -2.31
N GLN A 128 9.80 23.32 -1.61
CA GLN A 128 11.26 23.41 -1.46
C GLN A 128 12.07 23.43 -2.78
N TYR A 129 12.22 24.62 -3.36
CA TYR A 129 13.21 24.86 -4.44
C TYR A 129 14.59 25.14 -3.84
N ASP A 130 15.59 24.31 -4.14
CA ASP A 130 16.92 24.39 -3.51
C ASP A 130 17.78 25.55 -4.03
N LEU A 131 18.50 26.20 -3.11
CA LEU A 131 19.37 27.35 -3.35
C LEU A 131 20.51 27.06 -4.33
N GLN A 132 20.84 25.80 -4.59
CA GLN A 132 21.77 25.42 -5.65
C GLN A 132 21.37 26.01 -7.01
N PHE A 133 20.06 26.16 -7.24
CA PHE A 133 19.53 26.73 -8.48
C PHE A 133 19.68 28.25 -8.56
N PHE A 134 20.15 28.93 -7.52
CA PHE A 134 20.51 30.35 -7.59
C PHE A 134 21.54 30.64 -8.69
N LEU A 135 22.40 29.67 -9.01
CA LEU A 135 23.38 29.80 -10.09
C LEU A 135 22.74 29.89 -11.48
N SER A 136 21.56 29.30 -11.68
CA SER A 136 20.86 29.25 -12.97
C SER A 136 19.60 30.12 -13.02
N ASP A 137 18.95 30.36 -11.88
CA ASP A 137 17.73 31.15 -11.75
C ASP A 137 17.81 32.12 -10.54
N PRO A 138 18.76 33.07 -10.55
CA PRO A 138 18.96 33.98 -9.42
C PRO A 138 17.74 34.89 -9.17
N ASN A 139 16.97 35.21 -10.21
CA ASN A 139 15.83 36.12 -10.10
C ASN A 139 14.68 35.53 -9.29
N TYR A 140 14.48 34.21 -9.33
CA TYR A 140 13.47 33.55 -8.49
C TYR A 140 13.68 33.89 -7.01
N PHE A 141 14.94 33.82 -6.55
CA PHE A 141 15.29 34.07 -5.16
C PHE A 141 15.40 35.57 -4.84
N LEU A 142 16.10 36.35 -5.66
CA LEU A 142 16.33 37.79 -5.41
C LEU A 142 15.04 38.60 -5.45
N GLN A 143 14.05 38.18 -6.25
CA GLN A 143 12.72 38.80 -6.32
C GLN A 143 11.72 38.16 -5.35
N LYS A 144 12.17 37.23 -4.49
CA LYS A 144 11.36 36.55 -3.48
C LYS A 144 10.12 35.86 -4.06
N ARG A 145 10.23 35.30 -5.26
CA ARG A 145 9.10 34.63 -5.92
C ARG A 145 8.63 33.39 -5.14
N TYR A 146 9.51 32.80 -4.34
CA TYR A 146 9.17 31.73 -3.41
C TYR A 146 8.12 32.12 -2.35
N GLU A 147 7.87 33.41 -2.13
CA GLU A 147 6.80 33.89 -1.24
C GLU A 147 5.41 33.77 -1.89
N ASN A 148 5.33 33.52 -3.19
CA ASN A 148 4.08 33.39 -3.93
C ASN A 148 3.77 31.91 -4.25
N ILE A 149 2.60 31.43 -3.83
CA ILE A 149 2.21 30.03 -4.02
C ILE A 149 2.19 29.60 -5.49
N ASN A 150 1.75 30.47 -6.41
CA ASN A 150 1.68 30.13 -7.84
C ASN A 150 3.08 29.95 -8.43
N GLU A 151 4.04 30.79 -8.02
CA GLU A 151 5.42 30.70 -8.48
C GLU A 151 6.11 29.44 -7.94
N THR A 152 5.88 29.10 -6.66
CA THR A 152 6.43 27.87 -6.06
C THR A 152 5.82 26.61 -6.69
N LEU A 153 4.51 26.60 -6.95
CA LEU A 153 3.82 25.50 -7.62
C LEU A 153 4.36 25.28 -9.02
N ARG A 154 4.54 26.36 -9.79
CA ARG A 154 5.09 26.28 -11.15
C ARG A 154 6.49 25.64 -11.15
N LYS A 155 7.35 26.03 -10.21
CA LYS A 155 8.68 25.42 -10.06
C LYS A 155 8.62 23.94 -9.69
N ALA A 156 7.76 23.58 -8.74
CA ALA A 156 7.55 22.18 -8.39
C ALA A 156 7.08 21.36 -9.60
N LEU A 157 6.15 21.87 -10.40
CA LEU A 157 5.65 21.19 -11.61
C LEU A 157 6.72 21.06 -12.70
N GLU A 158 7.58 22.08 -12.90
CA GLU A 158 8.74 22.00 -13.81
C GLU A 158 9.66 20.83 -13.42
N GLU A 159 10.05 20.74 -12.15
CA GLU A 159 10.91 19.68 -11.65
C GLU A 159 10.24 18.30 -11.65
N LEU A 160 8.94 18.23 -11.32
CA LEU A 160 8.18 16.99 -11.38
C LEU A 160 8.08 16.46 -12.81
N HIS A 161 7.89 17.32 -13.81
CA HIS A 161 7.92 16.89 -15.21
C HIS A 161 9.29 16.36 -15.62
N ASP A 162 10.39 16.91 -15.11
CA ASP A 162 11.73 16.39 -15.36
C ASP A 162 11.97 15.06 -14.63
N ALA A 163 11.52 14.91 -13.39
CA ALA A 163 11.52 13.65 -12.66
C ALA A 163 10.73 12.57 -13.41
N LEU A 164 9.57 12.93 -13.94
CA LEU A 164 8.69 12.06 -14.71
C LEU A 164 9.35 11.58 -16.03
N LYS A 165 10.13 12.45 -16.71
CA LYS A 165 10.98 12.03 -17.84
C LYS A 165 12.09 11.08 -17.42
N LYS A 166 12.78 11.36 -16.30
CA LYS A 166 13.90 10.54 -15.80
C LYS A 166 13.48 9.11 -15.48
N VAL A 167 12.24 8.92 -14.99
CA VAL A 167 11.68 7.58 -14.70
C VAL A 167 10.93 6.96 -15.89
N GLY A 168 10.91 7.63 -17.05
CA GLY A 168 10.33 7.09 -18.28
C GLY A 168 8.79 7.15 -18.35
N PHE A 169 8.15 8.03 -17.59
CA PHE A 169 6.68 8.13 -17.51
C PHE A 169 6.09 9.29 -18.34
N GLN A 170 6.87 9.96 -19.19
CA GLN A 170 6.46 11.14 -19.98
C GLN A 170 5.26 10.95 -20.91
N ALA A 171 4.93 9.71 -21.26
CA ALA A 171 3.77 9.40 -22.10
C ALA A 171 2.49 9.15 -21.29
N LYS A 172 2.57 9.11 -19.95
CA LYS A 172 1.43 8.79 -19.09
C LYS A 172 0.60 10.04 -18.81
N THR A 173 -0.71 9.90 -18.97
CA THR A 173 -1.70 10.93 -18.63
C THR A 173 -2.25 10.78 -17.22
N SER A 174 -1.92 9.68 -16.52
CA SER A 174 -2.25 9.44 -15.11
C SER A 174 -1.21 8.53 -14.48
N LEU A 175 -1.07 8.62 -13.16
CA LEU A 175 -0.15 7.81 -12.38
C LEU A 175 -0.91 7.05 -11.28
N SER A 176 -0.54 5.79 -11.09
CA SER A 176 -0.89 5.06 -9.86
C SER A 176 -0.15 5.63 -8.65
N ASP A 177 -0.59 5.29 -7.44
CA ASP A 177 0.02 5.83 -6.20
C ASP A 177 1.50 5.45 -6.05
N MET A 178 1.86 4.24 -6.49
CA MET A 178 3.26 3.82 -6.52
C MET A 178 4.06 4.65 -7.53
N GLU A 179 3.50 4.94 -8.70
CA GLU A 179 4.17 5.73 -9.72
C GLU A 179 4.33 7.19 -9.31
N LYS A 180 3.36 7.75 -8.57
CA LYS A 180 3.50 9.07 -7.93
C LYS A 180 4.65 9.09 -6.94
N ALA A 181 4.77 8.07 -6.08
CA ALA A 181 5.90 7.96 -5.15
C ALA A 181 7.24 7.76 -5.89
N ILE A 182 7.27 7.00 -6.99
CA ILE A 182 8.46 6.87 -7.85
C ILE A 182 8.89 8.23 -8.41
N VAL A 183 7.95 9.01 -8.94
CA VAL A 183 8.23 10.36 -9.45
C VAL A 183 8.70 11.28 -8.33
N ALA A 184 8.09 11.22 -7.15
CA ALA A 184 8.51 12.01 -5.99
C ALA A 184 9.92 11.63 -5.48
N ILE A 185 10.28 10.35 -5.48
CA ILE A 185 11.64 9.92 -5.16
C ILE A 185 12.64 10.49 -6.19
N ALA A 186 12.28 10.49 -7.48
CA ALA A 186 13.11 11.06 -8.53
C ALA A 186 13.20 12.60 -8.47
N TYR A 187 12.13 13.26 -8.01
CA TYR A 187 12.11 14.68 -7.67
C TYR A 187 13.12 14.97 -6.55
N ASN A 188 13.06 14.22 -5.44
CA ASN A 188 13.92 14.44 -4.28
C ASN A 188 15.39 14.02 -4.50
N THR A 189 15.64 12.86 -5.10
CA THR A 189 16.97 12.26 -5.18
C THR A 189 17.66 12.44 -6.53
N GLY A 190 16.94 12.98 -7.50
CA GLY A 190 17.40 13.14 -8.88
C GLY A 190 17.27 11.89 -9.75
N GLY A 191 16.76 10.76 -9.23
CA GLY A 191 16.50 9.54 -10.00
C GLY A 191 15.73 8.47 -9.21
N TYR A 192 15.55 7.28 -9.79
CA TYR A 192 14.88 6.17 -9.10
C TYR A 192 15.63 4.86 -9.35
N ASN A 193 15.92 4.12 -8.29
CA ASN A 193 16.48 2.77 -8.38
C ASN A 193 15.40 1.71 -8.08
N PRO A 194 14.93 0.95 -9.09
CA PRO A 194 13.89 -0.06 -8.89
C PRO A 194 14.23 -1.13 -7.85
N SER A 195 15.51 -1.48 -7.66
CA SER A 195 15.89 -2.51 -6.69
C SER A 195 15.67 -2.09 -5.24
N LYS A 196 15.61 -0.79 -4.96
CA LYS A 196 15.39 -0.23 -3.63
C LYS A 196 13.91 0.05 -3.33
N GLY A 197 13.02 0.03 -4.33
CA GLY A 197 11.60 0.31 -4.11
C GLY A 197 11.37 1.68 -3.45
N LEU A 198 10.59 1.73 -2.38
CA LEU A 198 10.35 2.96 -1.61
C LEU A 198 11.46 3.32 -0.61
N LYS A 199 12.43 2.43 -0.37
CA LYS A 199 13.54 2.65 0.58
C LYS A 199 14.64 3.52 -0.04
N GLN A 200 14.29 4.73 -0.43
CA GLN A 200 15.13 5.70 -1.14
C GLN A 200 14.92 7.12 -0.61
N GLY A 201 15.94 7.96 -0.76
CA GLY A 201 15.99 9.32 -0.23
C GLY A 201 16.48 9.36 1.21
N PHE A 202 16.28 10.50 1.87
CA PHE A 202 16.66 10.70 3.28
C PHE A 202 16.00 9.64 4.17
N LYS A 203 16.77 9.06 5.09
CA LYS A 203 16.28 8.13 6.11
C LYS A 203 16.27 8.86 7.44
N ASP A 204 15.10 9.00 8.05
CA ASP A 204 14.96 9.69 9.32
C ASP A 204 15.47 8.85 10.51
N ASP A 205 15.49 9.45 11.70
CA ASP A 205 15.95 8.80 12.92
C ASP A 205 15.08 7.62 13.36
N SER A 206 13.83 7.53 12.87
CA SER A 206 12.95 6.37 13.08
C SER A 206 13.26 5.22 12.12
N GLY A 207 14.14 5.46 11.14
CA GLY A 207 14.52 4.51 10.13
C GLY A 207 13.58 4.46 8.93
N ARG A 208 12.68 5.43 8.75
CA ARG A 208 11.82 5.53 7.56
C ARG A 208 12.49 6.34 6.46
N PHE A 209 12.34 5.88 5.22
CA PHE A 209 12.86 6.58 4.05
C PHE A 209 11.85 7.60 3.50
N TYR A 210 12.35 8.65 2.84
CA TYR A 210 11.54 9.63 2.11
C TYR A 210 10.50 8.96 1.21
N GLY A 211 10.89 7.94 0.45
CA GLY A 211 9.99 7.23 -0.45
C GLY A 211 8.84 6.50 0.26
N GLU A 212 9.04 6.05 1.50
CA GLU A 212 7.99 5.47 2.33
C GLU A 212 7.06 6.56 2.86
N ALA A 213 7.64 7.64 3.41
CA ALA A 213 6.89 8.77 3.95
C ALA A 213 6.00 9.46 2.89
N ILE A 214 6.52 9.70 1.68
CA ILE A 214 5.73 10.31 0.61
C ILE A 214 4.58 9.39 0.17
N PHE A 215 4.79 8.07 0.15
CA PHE A 215 3.73 7.13 -0.18
C PHE A 215 2.63 7.13 0.90
N ASP A 216 3.02 7.16 2.18
CA ASP A 216 2.09 7.29 3.31
C ASP A 216 1.27 8.59 3.19
N PHE A 217 1.90 9.72 2.84
CA PHE A 217 1.20 10.99 2.63
C PHE A 217 0.27 10.98 1.43
N ILE A 218 0.63 10.32 0.32
CA ILE A 218 -0.27 10.16 -0.84
C ILE A 218 -1.55 9.43 -0.40
N LEU A 219 -1.40 8.33 0.35
CA LEU A 219 -2.55 7.56 0.82
C LEU A 219 -3.36 8.31 1.88
N LEU A 220 -2.71 8.98 2.83
CA LEU A 220 -3.37 9.80 3.84
C LEU A 220 -4.12 10.96 3.19
N SER A 221 -3.54 11.63 2.20
CA SER A 221 -4.18 12.74 1.50
C SER A 221 -5.52 12.33 0.89
N LYS A 222 -5.58 11.13 0.30
CA LYS A 222 -6.80 10.57 -0.29
C LYS A 222 -7.91 10.24 0.70
N THR A 223 -7.62 10.13 2.00
CA THR A 223 -8.65 9.93 3.03
C THR A 223 -9.27 11.24 3.49
N VAL A 224 -8.72 12.38 3.10
CA VAL A 224 -9.14 13.69 3.60
C VAL A 224 -10.12 14.36 2.65
N ALA A 225 -11.36 14.52 3.14
CA ALA A 225 -12.40 15.32 2.54
C ALA A 225 -12.15 16.82 2.75
N PHE A 226 -12.61 17.66 1.82
CA PHE A 226 -12.49 19.12 1.91
C PHE A 226 -13.65 19.81 1.19
N GLY A 227 -14.20 20.88 1.76
CA GLY A 227 -15.43 21.51 1.23
C GLY A 227 -16.55 20.48 1.04
N ASP A 228 -17.14 20.47 -0.16
CA ASP A 228 -18.15 19.49 -0.58
C ASP A 228 -17.56 18.25 -1.29
N ASN A 229 -16.23 18.14 -1.39
CA ASN A 229 -15.56 17.01 -2.04
C ASN A 229 -15.39 15.85 -1.04
N PRO A 230 -16.02 14.69 -1.28
CA PRO A 230 -15.82 13.51 -0.45
C PRO A 230 -14.38 12.98 -0.61
N PRO A 231 -13.87 12.22 0.37
CA PRO A 231 -12.54 11.65 0.25
C PRO A 231 -12.55 10.52 -0.81
N VAL A 232 -11.43 10.34 -1.49
CA VAL A 232 -11.24 9.28 -2.51
C VAL A 232 -11.26 7.90 -1.85
N ILE A 233 -10.76 7.82 -0.62
CA ILE A 233 -10.74 6.61 0.22
C ILE A 233 -11.45 6.94 1.52
N ALA A 234 -12.35 6.09 2.00
CA ALA A 234 -12.93 6.30 3.32
C ALA A 234 -11.82 6.29 4.39
N PRO A 235 -11.77 7.25 5.33
CA PRO A 235 -10.84 7.21 6.44
C PRO A 235 -10.97 5.88 7.20
N PRO A 236 -9.88 5.11 7.36
CA PRO A 236 -9.97 3.86 8.09
C PRO A 236 -10.14 4.14 9.59
N PRO A 237 -10.85 3.27 10.33
CA PRO A 237 -10.81 3.28 11.78
C PRO A 237 -9.41 2.89 12.29
N ALA A 238 -9.14 3.15 13.56
CA ALA A 238 -7.91 2.69 14.21
C ALA A 238 -7.77 1.16 14.13
N GLY A 239 -6.53 0.67 13.97
CA GLY A 239 -6.24 -0.74 13.76
C GLY A 239 -6.45 -1.22 12.32
N ILE A 240 -6.86 -0.35 11.38
CA ILE A 240 -7.04 -0.66 9.96
C ILE A 240 -6.13 0.25 9.13
N ALA A 241 -5.32 -0.34 8.25
CA ALA A 241 -4.46 0.35 7.32
C ALA A 241 -5.23 0.96 6.14
N ILE A 242 -4.66 2.01 5.57
CA ILE A 242 -5.17 2.59 4.32
C ILE A 242 -4.80 1.66 3.17
N VAL A 243 -5.76 0.88 2.70
CA VAL A 243 -5.60 0.04 1.50
C VAL A 243 -6.24 0.77 0.31
N PRO A 244 -5.52 0.99 -0.80
CA PRO A 244 -6.09 1.61 -1.99
C PRO A 244 -7.34 0.86 -2.46
N PRO A 245 -8.32 1.52 -3.10
CA PRO A 245 -9.47 0.83 -3.65
C PRO A 245 -9.06 -0.16 -4.76
N PRO A 246 -9.90 -1.16 -5.07
CA PRO A 246 -9.70 -2.01 -6.24
C PRO A 246 -9.43 -1.17 -7.50
N THR A 247 -8.43 -1.56 -8.29
CA THR A 247 -8.17 -0.91 -9.58
C THR A 247 -9.27 -1.30 -10.56
N GLY A 248 -9.87 -0.31 -11.24
CA GLY A 248 -10.83 -0.56 -12.31
C GLY A 248 -10.18 -1.20 -13.54
N ILE A 249 -10.97 -1.42 -14.59
CA ILE A 249 -10.47 -1.88 -15.90
C ILE A 249 -10.32 -0.67 -16.83
N LEU A 250 -9.31 -0.68 -17.69
CA LEU A 250 -9.04 0.39 -18.67
C LEU A 250 -9.43 -0.01 -20.10
N ALA A 251 -9.44 -1.31 -20.40
CA ALA A 251 -9.82 -1.84 -21.69
C ALA A 251 -11.24 -1.41 -22.07
N ASP A 252 -11.41 -1.01 -23.33
CA ASP A 252 -12.67 -0.52 -23.89
C ASP A 252 -13.16 -1.37 -25.07
N GLY A 253 -12.46 -2.48 -25.36
CA GLY A 253 -12.77 -3.37 -26.47
C GLY A 253 -14.05 -4.20 -26.31
N LYS A 254 -14.15 -5.27 -27.10
CA LYS A 254 -15.33 -6.16 -27.08
C LYS A 254 -15.42 -6.92 -25.75
N THR A 255 -16.64 -7.08 -25.26
CA THR A 255 -16.92 -7.90 -24.07
C THR A 255 -17.05 -9.38 -24.43
N PHE A 256 -16.50 -10.23 -23.58
CA PHE A 256 -16.66 -11.69 -23.64
C PHE A 256 -17.01 -12.24 -22.27
N VAL A 257 -17.49 -13.48 -22.26
CA VAL A 257 -17.66 -14.29 -21.05
C VAL A 257 -16.86 -15.58 -21.23
N VAL A 258 -16.13 -15.97 -20.18
CA VAL A 258 -15.44 -17.26 -20.12
C VAL A 258 -16.48 -18.38 -20.20
N SER A 259 -16.28 -19.31 -21.14
CA SER A 259 -17.12 -20.50 -21.32
C SER A 259 -16.25 -21.73 -21.52
N THR A 260 -15.96 -22.43 -20.42
CA THR A 260 -15.19 -23.68 -20.40
C THR A 260 -16.05 -24.89 -20.07
N LYS A 261 -17.08 -24.73 -19.22
CA LYS A 261 -17.96 -25.80 -18.70
C LYS A 261 -17.26 -26.98 -18.01
N ILE A 262 -15.96 -26.86 -17.73
CA ILE A 262 -15.13 -27.97 -17.22
C ILE A 262 -14.24 -27.49 -16.08
N SER A 263 -13.42 -26.47 -16.33
CA SER A 263 -12.45 -25.95 -15.36
C SER A 263 -12.21 -24.46 -15.55
N PRO A 264 -11.69 -23.74 -14.54
CA PRO A 264 -11.27 -22.36 -14.71
C PRO A 264 -10.34 -22.18 -15.93
N LEU A 265 -10.48 -21.06 -16.63
CA LEU A 265 -9.65 -20.68 -17.76
C LEU A 265 -8.36 -20.03 -17.25
N ARG A 266 -7.20 -20.55 -17.68
CA ARG A 266 -5.90 -19.96 -17.36
C ARG A 266 -5.72 -18.64 -18.11
N LEU A 267 -5.47 -17.57 -17.36
CA LEU A 267 -4.95 -16.30 -17.87
C LEU A 267 -3.42 -16.34 -17.80
N ARG A 268 -2.75 -15.94 -18.89
CA ARG A 268 -1.30 -16.07 -19.02
C ARG A 268 -0.61 -14.72 -19.21
N SER A 269 0.65 -14.60 -18.80
CA SER A 269 1.46 -13.40 -19.05
C SER A 269 1.90 -13.24 -20.52
N ALA A 270 1.83 -14.31 -21.32
CA ALA A 270 2.17 -14.30 -22.74
C ALA A 270 1.23 -15.21 -23.55
N PRO A 271 1.03 -14.95 -24.87
CA PRO A 271 0.14 -15.74 -25.74
C PRO A 271 0.79 -17.07 -26.18
N VAL A 272 1.25 -17.86 -25.20
CA VAL A 272 1.93 -19.14 -25.39
C VAL A 272 1.65 -20.07 -24.21
N ILE A 273 1.66 -21.37 -24.46
CA ILE A 273 1.71 -22.38 -23.39
C ILE A 273 3.18 -22.73 -23.16
N THR A 274 3.69 -22.46 -21.97
CA THR A 274 5.06 -22.80 -21.56
C THR A 274 5.22 -24.28 -21.25
N ASP A 275 6.46 -24.73 -21.07
CA ASP A 275 6.79 -26.03 -20.47
C ASP A 275 7.66 -25.77 -19.23
N PRO A 276 7.12 -25.91 -18.00
CA PRO A 276 5.84 -26.53 -17.68
C PRO A 276 4.62 -25.63 -18.00
N PRO A 277 3.43 -26.21 -18.28
CA PRO A 277 2.23 -25.47 -18.71
C PRO A 277 1.65 -24.45 -17.72
N GLY A 278 2.12 -24.45 -16.47
CA GLY A 278 1.71 -23.54 -15.40
C GLY A 278 2.61 -22.31 -15.24
N GLU A 279 3.81 -22.31 -15.80
CA GLU A 279 4.86 -21.32 -15.49
C GLU A 279 4.43 -19.87 -15.78
N ASN A 280 3.78 -19.64 -16.92
CA ASN A 280 3.30 -18.30 -17.28
C ASN A 280 1.83 -18.03 -16.91
N VAL A 281 1.21 -18.85 -16.07
CA VAL A 281 -0.18 -18.63 -15.62
C VAL A 281 -0.18 -17.58 -14.51
N VAL A 282 -0.88 -16.47 -14.75
CA VAL A 282 -0.99 -15.35 -13.79
C VAL A 282 -2.28 -15.40 -12.98
N ALA A 283 -3.34 -16.01 -13.52
CA ALA A 283 -4.61 -16.19 -12.81
C ALA A 283 -5.45 -17.32 -13.41
N GLN A 284 -6.51 -17.70 -12.71
CA GLN A 284 -7.52 -18.65 -13.17
C GLN A 284 -8.89 -18.00 -13.12
N LEU A 285 -9.51 -17.85 -14.28
CA LEU A 285 -10.79 -17.19 -14.43
C LEU A 285 -11.92 -18.23 -14.32
N PRO A 286 -12.90 -18.05 -13.42
CA PRO A 286 -14.00 -18.98 -13.31
C PRO A 286 -14.86 -19.00 -14.58
N ASP A 287 -15.56 -20.11 -14.79
CA ASP A 287 -16.57 -20.19 -15.85
C ASP A 287 -17.64 -19.11 -15.60
N GLY A 288 -18.05 -18.39 -16.65
CA GLY A 288 -18.94 -17.25 -16.53
C GLY A 288 -18.27 -15.91 -16.22
N GLN A 289 -16.95 -15.86 -15.99
CA GLN A 289 -16.25 -14.59 -15.74
C GLN A 289 -16.36 -13.65 -16.95
N PRO A 290 -16.90 -12.42 -16.79
CA PRO A 290 -16.87 -11.43 -17.85
C PRO A 290 -15.45 -10.87 -18.01
N VAL A 291 -15.01 -10.67 -19.25
CA VAL A 291 -13.70 -10.08 -19.59
C VAL A 291 -13.85 -9.07 -20.71
N ARG A 292 -12.94 -8.10 -20.76
CA ARG A 292 -12.88 -7.08 -21.80
C ARG A 292 -11.63 -7.29 -22.64
N ALA A 293 -11.77 -7.30 -23.96
CA ALA A 293 -10.61 -7.37 -24.83
C ALA A 293 -9.82 -6.07 -24.78
N VAL A 294 -8.50 -6.15 -24.66
CA VAL A 294 -7.61 -4.99 -24.73
C VAL A 294 -7.53 -4.48 -26.18
N ASP A 295 -7.45 -5.41 -27.13
CA ASP A 295 -7.49 -5.11 -28.56
C ASP A 295 -8.32 -6.14 -29.35
N GLY A 296 -8.41 -5.95 -30.67
CA GLY A 296 -9.10 -6.88 -31.56
C GLY A 296 -8.33 -8.17 -31.88
N LYS A 297 -7.03 -8.23 -31.56
CA LYS A 297 -6.09 -9.21 -32.09
C LYS A 297 -6.20 -10.57 -31.40
N VAL A 298 -5.92 -11.62 -32.16
CA VAL A 298 -5.72 -12.98 -31.63
C VAL A 298 -4.36 -13.46 -32.09
N THR A 299 -3.51 -13.84 -31.15
CA THR A 299 -2.14 -14.31 -31.40
C THR A 299 -2.00 -15.73 -30.83
N ASN A 300 -1.60 -16.70 -31.65
CA ASN A 300 -1.49 -18.12 -31.26
C ASN A 300 -2.78 -18.69 -30.62
N GLY A 301 -3.95 -18.21 -31.04
CA GLY A 301 -5.24 -18.59 -30.46
C GLY A 301 -5.56 -17.91 -29.13
N PHE A 302 -4.70 -17.04 -28.61
CA PHE A 302 -4.93 -16.23 -27.41
C PHE A 302 -5.41 -14.83 -27.76
N ARG A 303 -6.31 -14.31 -26.93
CA ARG A 303 -6.76 -12.91 -26.92
C ARG A 303 -6.24 -12.25 -25.67
N GLU A 304 -5.75 -11.02 -25.81
CA GLU A 304 -5.41 -10.17 -24.69
C GLU A 304 -6.67 -9.59 -24.05
N VAL A 305 -6.83 -9.80 -22.75
CA VAL A 305 -8.03 -9.44 -22.00
C VAL A 305 -7.66 -8.80 -20.66
N GLU A 306 -8.55 -7.95 -20.19
CA GLU A 306 -8.55 -7.36 -18.86
C GLU A 306 -9.87 -7.69 -18.14
N THR A 307 -9.80 -7.90 -16.83
CA THR A 307 -10.96 -8.15 -15.98
C THR A 307 -10.72 -7.72 -14.54
N SER A 308 -11.79 -7.54 -13.77
CA SER A 308 -11.75 -7.55 -12.31
C SER A 308 -12.23 -8.90 -11.79
N LEU A 309 -11.44 -9.55 -10.93
CA LEU A 309 -11.83 -10.76 -10.21
C LEU A 309 -11.72 -10.51 -8.71
N LEU A 310 -12.87 -10.38 -8.03
CA LEU A 310 -12.94 -10.12 -6.58
C LEU A 310 -12.08 -8.92 -6.14
N GLY A 311 -12.03 -7.87 -6.98
CA GLY A 311 -11.26 -6.65 -6.75
C GLY A 311 -9.83 -6.67 -7.31
N ALA A 312 -9.33 -7.81 -7.79
CA ALA A 312 -8.06 -7.87 -8.51
C ALA A 312 -8.26 -7.46 -9.98
N ASN A 313 -7.64 -6.37 -10.39
CA ASN A 313 -7.43 -6.08 -11.80
C ASN A 313 -6.42 -7.09 -12.37
N LEU A 314 -6.86 -7.85 -13.37
CA LEU A 314 -6.09 -8.91 -14.03
C LEU A 314 -6.02 -8.62 -15.52
N HIS A 315 -4.81 -8.62 -16.05
CA HIS A 315 -4.51 -8.40 -17.46
C HIS A 315 -3.61 -9.54 -17.96
N GLY A 316 -3.96 -10.13 -19.09
CA GLY A 316 -3.13 -11.14 -19.73
C GLY A 316 -3.80 -11.78 -20.94
N PHE A 317 -3.36 -12.98 -21.30
CA PHE A 317 -3.76 -13.70 -22.50
C PHE A 317 -4.65 -14.90 -22.14
N ALA A 318 -5.87 -14.90 -22.65
CA ALA A 318 -6.86 -15.98 -22.49
C ALA A 318 -7.09 -16.69 -23.83
N PHE A 319 -7.25 -18.02 -23.80
CA PHE A 319 -7.41 -18.79 -25.04
C PHE A 319 -8.79 -18.53 -25.67
N SER A 320 -8.81 -17.95 -26.88
CA SER A 320 -9.99 -17.32 -27.47
C SER A 320 -11.15 -18.27 -27.74
N LYS A 321 -10.90 -19.59 -27.89
CA LYS A 321 -11.98 -20.56 -28.12
C LYS A 321 -12.91 -20.72 -26.91
N PHE A 322 -12.45 -20.32 -25.72
CA PHE A 322 -13.21 -20.35 -24.47
C PHE A 322 -13.81 -18.99 -24.11
N LEU A 323 -13.80 -18.03 -25.05
CA LEU A 323 -14.39 -16.71 -24.87
C LEU A 323 -15.60 -16.59 -25.80
N THR A 324 -16.80 -16.50 -25.22
CA THR A 324 -18.02 -16.28 -25.98
C THR A 324 -18.35 -14.78 -25.99
N PRO A 325 -18.67 -14.17 -27.14
CA PRO A 325 -19.08 -12.76 -27.19
C PRO A 325 -20.25 -12.49 -26.24
N ALA A 326 -20.17 -11.38 -25.52
CA ALA A 326 -21.22 -10.92 -24.63
C ALA A 326 -21.74 -9.55 -25.08
N SER A 327 -22.85 -9.11 -24.49
CA SER A 327 -23.36 -7.76 -24.74
C SER A 327 -22.31 -6.72 -24.33
N ALA A 328 -22.25 -5.59 -25.04
CA ALA A 328 -21.42 -4.45 -24.63
C ALA A 328 -21.81 -3.94 -23.22
N SER A 329 -23.09 -4.12 -22.85
CA SER A 329 -23.65 -3.78 -21.54
C SER A 329 -23.34 -4.79 -20.43
N THR A 330 -22.65 -5.90 -20.72
CA THR A 330 -22.22 -6.83 -19.69
C THR A 330 -21.17 -6.16 -18.83
N ASP A 331 -21.52 -5.91 -17.56
CA ASP A 331 -20.66 -5.28 -16.58
C ASP A 331 -19.56 -6.24 -16.09
N ILE A 332 -18.41 -5.69 -15.73
CA ILE A 332 -17.31 -6.41 -15.08
C ILE A 332 -17.21 -5.85 -13.66
N PRO A 333 -17.78 -6.54 -12.66
CA PRO A 333 -17.92 -5.98 -11.33
C PRO A 333 -16.55 -5.73 -10.67
N ILE A 334 -16.36 -4.50 -10.20
CA ILE A 334 -15.23 -4.11 -9.36
C ILE A 334 -15.65 -4.29 -7.91
N VAL A 335 -15.34 -5.45 -7.34
CA VAL A 335 -15.77 -5.80 -5.98
C VAL A 335 -14.92 -5.06 -4.96
N SER A 336 -15.55 -4.14 -4.23
CA SER A 336 -14.98 -3.53 -3.03
C SER A 336 -15.44 -4.32 -1.79
N PRO A 337 -14.54 -4.59 -0.83
CA PRO A 337 -14.92 -5.28 0.40
C PRO A 337 -15.76 -4.36 1.29
N GLN A 338 -16.61 -4.96 2.11
CA GLN A 338 -17.34 -4.26 3.15
C GLN A 338 -16.36 -3.79 4.24
N ALA A 339 -16.55 -2.55 4.71
CA ALA A 339 -15.71 -1.98 5.76
C ALA A 339 -15.94 -2.66 7.12
N GLU A 340 -17.17 -3.10 7.38
CA GLU A 340 -17.56 -3.76 8.62
C GLU A 340 -18.17 -5.14 8.32
N PRO A 341 -17.86 -6.18 9.11
CA PRO A 341 -18.49 -7.48 9.00
C PRO A 341 -20.02 -7.41 9.17
N PRO A 342 -20.77 -8.38 8.60
CA PRO A 342 -22.22 -8.45 8.78
C PRO A 342 -22.57 -8.65 10.26
N ALA A 343 -23.49 -7.83 10.77
CA ALA A 343 -24.06 -7.96 12.12
C ALA A 343 -25.29 -8.89 12.18
N ASN A 344 -25.85 -9.26 11.02
CA ASN A 344 -27.00 -10.15 10.90
C ASN A 344 -26.85 -11.07 9.68
N GLY A 345 -27.68 -12.12 9.63
CA GLY A 345 -27.61 -13.13 8.58
C GLY A 345 -26.34 -13.98 8.68
N ILE A 346 -25.53 -14.00 7.62
CA ILE A 346 -24.27 -14.76 7.58
C ILE A 346 -23.18 -13.96 8.32
N VAL A 347 -23.07 -14.21 9.61
CA VAL A 347 -22.17 -13.50 10.53
C VAL A 347 -20.89 -14.29 10.83
N ALA A 348 -19.86 -13.60 11.34
CA ALA A 348 -18.68 -14.24 11.90
C ALA A 348 -19.05 -15.25 13.00
N VAL A 349 -18.33 -16.37 13.05
CA VAL A 349 -18.48 -17.40 14.08
C VAL A 349 -17.14 -17.82 14.65
N TYR A 350 -17.15 -18.11 15.95
CA TYR A 350 -16.02 -18.63 16.72
C TYR A 350 -16.46 -19.87 17.48
N MET A 351 -15.52 -20.79 17.70
CA MET A 351 -15.78 -22.00 18.46
C MET A 351 -16.15 -21.66 19.91
N PRO A 352 -17.33 -22.05 20.42
CA PRO A 352 -17.69 -21.82 21.81
C PRO A 352 -16.70 -22.48 22.77
N ARG A 353 -16.37 -21.80 23.86
CA ARG A 353 -15.44 -22.27 24.88
C ARG A 353 -16.13 -22.44 26.22
N ARG A 354 -15.63 -23.39 27.02
CA ARG A 354 -16.00 -23.50 28.44
C ARG A 354 -15.27 -22.41 29.23
N ASP A 355 -15.95 -21.86 30.23
CA ASP A 355 -15.39 -20.84 31.11
C ASP A 355 -14.06 -21.28 31.72
N GLY A 356 -13.10 -20.36 31.78
CA GLY A 356 -11.75 -20.60 32.31
C GLY A 356 -10.81 -21.38 31.39
N THR A 357 -11.24 -21.83 30.20
CA THR A 357 -10.36 -22.54 29.25
C THR A 357 -9.45 -21.55 28.52
N VAL A 358 -8.14 -21.83 28.53
CA VAL A 358 -7.12 -21.06 27.81
C VAL A 358 -6.55 -21.91 26.69
N THR A 359 -6.66 -21.44 25.45
CA THR A 359 -6.05 -21.99 24.24
C THR A 359 -4.71 -21.28 24.04
N LYS A 360 -3.61 -22.03 24.08
CA LYS A 360 -2.24 -21.49 24.09
C LYS A 360 -1.45 -21.86 22.85
N ARG A 361 -0.41 -21.09 22.55
CA ARG A 361 0.58 -21.44 21.51
C ARG A 361 1.40 -22.69 21.87
N THR A 362 1.60 -22.94 23.17
CA THR A 362 2.38 -24.09 23.66
C THR A 362 1.62 -25.42 23.60
N ASP A 363 0.31 -25.36 23.38
CA ASP A 363 -0.53 -26.55 23.27
C ASP A 363 -0.72 -26.95 21.80
N PHE A 364 -1.13 -28.19 21.55
CA PHE A 364 -1.48 -28.59 20.19
C PHE A 364 -2.69 -27.83 19.67
N ALA A 365 -2.66 -27.54 18.37
CA ALA A 365 -3.72 -26.82 17.71
C ALA A 365 -5.08 -27.55 17.76
N ASP A 366 -6.12 -26.77 18.02
CA ASP A 366 -7.52 -27.18 18.12
C ASP A 366 -8.41 -26.22 17.32
N ALA A 367 -9.73 -26.33 17.49
CA ALA A 367 -10.72 -25.49 16.81
C ALA A 367 -10.87 -24.09 17.41
N HIS A 368 -10.24 -23.81 18.55
CA HIS A 368 -10.39 -22.53 19.26
C HIS A 368 -9.34 -21.52 18.81
N SER A 369 -9.75 -20.26 18.74
CA SER A 369 -8.81 -19.12 18.65
C SER A 369 -8.03 -18.98 19.96
N LEU A 370 -6.81 -18.45 19.89
CA LEU A 370 -6.00 -18.18 21.08
C LEU A 370 -6.70 -17.19 22.02
N ASN A 371 -6.51 -17.35 23.34
CA ASN A 371 -6.97 -16.39 24.34
C ASN A 371 -5.99 -16.28 25.54
N GLU A 372 -4.69 -16.35 25.24
CA GLU A 372 -3.63 -16.17 26.24
C GLU A 372 -3.64 -14.73 26.80
N SER A 373 -3.19 -14.56 28.03
CA SER A 373 -3.01 -13.20 28.57
C SER A 373 -1.87 -12.48 27.85
N ARG A 374 -2.00 -11.15 27.70
CA ARG A 374 -1.01 -10.29 27.03
C ARG A 374 -0.78 -10.65 25.56
N GLN A 375 -1.85 -11.07 24.88
CA GLN A 375 -1.86 -11.14 23.42
C GLN A 375 -1.61 -9.75 22.83
N PRO A 376 -0.65 -9.60 21.90
CA PRO A 376 -0.53 -8.37 21.15
C PRO A 376 -1.71 -8.20 20.21
N THR A 377 -2.06 -6.95 19.94
CA THR A 377 -3.15 -6.58 19.04
C THR A 377 -2.69 -5.50 18.09
N ARG A 378 -3.40 -5.33 16.98
CA ARG A 378 -3.21 -4.20 16.06
C ARG A 378 -4.28 -3.14 16.32
N SER A 379 -3.87 -1.93 16.68
CA SER A 379 -4.71 -0.81 17.10
C SER A 379 -4.19 0.58 16.67
N GLY A 380 -3.03 0.64 16.02
CA GLY A 380 -2.38 1.87 15.57
C GLY A 380 -3.24 2.71 14.62
N ALA A 381 -2.94 4.01 14.55
CA ALA A 381 -3.62 4.96 13.66
C ALA A 381 -2.74 5.41 12.49
N SER A 382 -1.48 4.97 12.46
CA SER A 382 -0.51 5.27 11.40
C SER A 382 0.11 3.99 10.85
N PRO A 383 0.61 4.01 9.59
CA PRO A 383 1.33 2.87 9.01
C PRO A 383 2.49 2.37 9.89
N THR A 384 3.26 3.27 10.52
CA THR A 384 4.35 2.89 11.43
C THR A 384 3.85 2.06 12.61
N GLU A 385 2.86 2.56 13.34
CA GLU A 385 2.31 1.87 14.52
C GLU A 385 1.74 0.50 14.14
N LEU A 386 1.00 0.44 13.03
CA LEU A 386 0.40 -0.80 12.53
C LEU A 386 1.50 -1.83 12.17
N ILE A 387 2.59 -1.40 11.53
CA ILE A 387 3.72 -2.27 11.19
C ILE A 387 4.38 -2.80 12.47
N ASP A 388 4.67 -1.94 13.44
CA ASP A 388 5.31 -2.33 14.71
C ASP A 388 4.46 -3.34 15.50
N GLU A 389 3.13 -3.15 15.50
CA GLU A 389 2.18 -4.07 16.12
C GLU A 389 2.13 -5.42 15.38
N LEU A 390 2.16 -5.42 14.03
CA LEU A 390 2.24 -6.65 13.24
C LEU A 390 3.54 -7.41 13.49
N GLU A 391 4.67 -6.71 13.59
CA GLU A 391 5.95 -7.31 13.97
C GLU A 391 5.90 -7.92 15.37
N THR A 392 5.26 -7.23 16.33
CA THR A 392 5.01 -7.75 17.68
C THR A 392 4.14 -9.01 17.65
N ILE A 393 3.10 -9.05 16.81
CA ILE A 393 2.26 -10.25 16.60
C ILE A 393 3.10 -11.41 16.04
N ILE A 394 3.97 -11.16 15.05
CA ILE A 394 4.85 -12.19 14.46
C ILE A 394 5.78 -12.78 15.51
N ASP A 395 6.43 -11.93 16.30
CA ASP A 395 7.38 -12.35 17.33
C ASP A 395 6.72 -13.01 18.52
N TRP A 396 5.48 -12.63 18.83
CA TRP A 396 4.68 -13.35 19.79
C TRP A 396 4.30 -14.71 19.22
N LEU A 397 3.61 -14.80 18.07
CA LEU A 397 3.21 -16.10 17.52
C LEU A 397 4.39 -17.05 17.33
N ALA A 398 5.54 -16.56 16.87
CA ALA A 398 6.80 -17.27 16.83
C ALA A 398 6.66 -18.70 16.30
N SER A 399 6.19 -18.83 15.06
CA SER A 399 5.88 -20.15 14.46
C SER A 399 7.07 -21.11 14.42
N ASP A 400 8.29 -20.59 14.43
CA ASP A 400 9.54 -21.34 14.42
C ASP A 400 10.04 -21.75 15.83
N ASP A 401 9.40 -21.28 16.89
CA ASP A 401 9.74 -21.68 18.25
C ASP A 401 9.24 -23.11 18.52
N PRO A 402 10.13 -24.07 18.82
CA PRO A 402 9.75 -25.46 19.05
C PRO A 402 8.79 -25.63 20.26
N ASP A 403 8.80 -24.69 21.21
CA ASP A 403 7.88 -24.72 22.36
C ASP A 403 6.46 -24.31 21.97
N HIS A 404 6.26 -23.67 20.82
CA HIS A 404 4.95 -23.30 20.29
C HIS A 404 4.34 -24.45 19.46
N ALA A 405 4.02 -25.56 20.15
CA ALA A 405 3.50 -26.80 19.57
C ALA A 405 2.26 -26.63 18.67
N ARG A 406 1.52 -25.53 18.80
CA ARG A 406 0.39 -25.17 17.94
C ARG A 406 0.77 -25.06 16.48
N TYR A 407 2.00 -24.64 16.19
CA TYR A 407 2.48 -24.37 14.82
C TYR A 407 3.42 -25.45 14.30
N GLN A 408 3.92 -26.33 15.16
CA GLN A 408 4.94 -27.30 14.79
C GLN A 408 4.36 -28.42 13.91
N PRO A 409 4.96 -28.70 12.74
CA PRO A 409 4.53 -29.81 11.90
C PRO A 409 4.71 -31.15 12.64
N ARG A 410 3.72 -32.04 12.52
CA ARG A 410 3.75 -33.38 13.15
C ARG A 410 2.93 -34.37 12.33
N ASP A 411 3.37 -35.63 12.26
CA ASP A 411 2.62 -36.73 11.62
C ASP A 411 2.15 -36.43 10.18
N GLY A 412 2.97 -35.67 9.42
CA GLY A 412 2.63 -35.23 8.06
C GLY A 412 1.58 -34.10 7.98
N LEU A 413 1.16 -33.55 9.11
CA LEU A 413 0.27 -32.40 9.24
C LEU A 413 1.09 -31.10 9.34
N THR A 414 0.53 -30.04 8.78
CA THR A 414 1.06 -28.66 8.84
C THR A 414 -0.05 -27.71 9.25
N PHE A 415 0.27 -26.66 9.98
CA PHE A 415 -0.73 -25.81 10.65
C PHE A 415 -0.78 -24.38 10.10
N CYS A 416 -0.45 -24.22 8.82
CA CYS A 416 -0.38 -22.92 8.16
C CYS A 416 -1.71 -22.15 8.20
N ASN A 417 -2.85 -22.83 8.06
CA ASN A 417 -4.18 -22.24 8.20
C ASN A 417 -4.46 -21.73 9.61
N ILE A 418 -3.95 -22.42 10.64
CA ILE A 418 -4.15 -22.05 12.04
C ILE A 418 -3.27 -20.86 12.38
N TYR A 419 -2.01 -20.87 11.95
CA TYR A 419 -1.12 -19.72 12.08
C TYR A 419 -1.68 -18.47 11.41
N THR A 420 -2.16 -18.58 10.17
CA THR A 420 -2.79 -17.45 9.48
C THR A 420 -4.07 -16.99 10.19
N HIS A 421 -4.91 -17.91 10.69
CA HIS A 421 -6.06 -17.55 11.51
C HIS A 421 -5.64 -16.76 12.76
N ASP A 422 -4.69 -17.27 13.55
CA ASP A 422 -4.27 -16.63 14.79
C ASP A 422 -3.64 -15.26 14.52
N TYR A 423 -2.85 -15.13 13.45
CA TYR A 423 -2.31 -13.85 12.99
C TYR A 423 -3.43 -12.86 12.68
N CYS A 424 -4.38 -13.23 11.83
CA CYS A 424 -5.49 -12.36 11.46
C CYS A 424 -6.35 -11.99 12.67
N PHE A 425 -6.62 -12.95 13.55
CA PHE A 425 -7.40 -12.75 14.77
C PHE A 425 -6.75 -11.71 15.70
N LEU A 426 -5.44 -11.82 15.94
CA LEU A 426 -4.70 -10.83 16.74
C LEU A 426 -4.61 -9.46 16.05
N ALA A 427 -4.54 -9.45 14.71
CA ALA A 427 -4.51 -8.23 13.93
C ALA A 427 -5.90 -7.59 13.68
N GLY A 428 -6.97 -8.14 14.27
CA GLY A 428 -8.33 -7.61 14.20
C GLY A 428 -9.08 -7.91 12.89
N ALA A 429 -8.58 -8.82 12.05
CA ALA A 429 -9.23 -9.22 10.80
C ALA A 429 -9.88 -10.61 10.91
N TYR A 430 -11.12 -10.74 10.46
CA TYR A 430 -11.81 -12.03 10.52
C TYR A 430 -11.34 -12.97 9.39
N LEU A 431 -10.73 -14.07 9.80
CA LEU A 431 -10.49 -15.24 8.96
C LEU A 431 -10.92 -16.46 9.81
N PRO A 432 -11.82 -17.35 9.35
CA PRO A 432 -12.45 -18.31 10.24
C PRO A 432 -11.53 -19.48 10.63
N ARG A 433 -11.46 -19.82 11.91
CA ARG A 433 -10.93 -21.13 12.35
C ARG A 433 -11.95 -22.25 12.17
N VAL A 434 -13.21 -21.89 12.40
CA VAL A 434 -14.41 -22.69 12.19
C VAL A 434 -15.39 -21.87 11.38
N TRP A 435 -16.22 -22.54 10.58
CA TRP A 435 -17.24 -21.86 9.77
C TRP A 435 -18.56 -22.63 9.76
N TRP A 436 -19.64 -21.92 9.47
CA TRP A 436 -20.99 -22.48 9.37
C TRP A 436 -21.09 -23.60 8.33
N THR A 437 -21.79 -24.68 8.67
CA THR A 437 -22.14 -25.73 7.71
C THR A 437 -23.11 -25.21 6.65
N PRO A 438 -23.21 -25.83 5.46
CA PRO A 438 -24.16 -25.41 4.43
C PRO A 438 -25.61 -25.30 4.93
N LYS A 439 -26.03 -26.23 5.80
CA LYS A 439 -27.37 -26.20 6.43
C LYS A 439 -27.54 -24.96 7.32
N ALA A 440 -26.54 -24.64 8.13
CA ALA A 440 -26.54 -23.44 8.98
C ALA A 440 -26.56 -22.16 8.14
N LEU A 441 -25.79 -22.08 7.06
CA LEU A 441 -25.77 -20.93 6.14
C LEU A 441 -27.14 -20.66 5.51
N ILE A 442 -27.86 -21.70 5.09
CA ILE A 442 -29.24 -21.53 4.57
C ILE A 442 -30.14 -20.95 5.65
N ALA A 443 -30.11 -21.49 6.87
CA ALA A 443 -30.92 -20.99 7.98
C ALA A 443 -30.61 -19.51 8.29
N LEU A 444 -29.32 -19.17 8.40
CA LEU A 444 -28.86 -17.80 8.63
C LEU A 444 -29.30 -16.85 7.51
N SER A 445 -29.23 -17.27 6.24
CA SER A 445 -29.67 -16.47 5.09
C SER A 445 -31.16 -16.12 5.12
N HIS A 446 -31.97 -16.92 5.82
CA HIS A 446 -33.40 -16.68 6.04
C HIS A 446 -33.67 -15.93 7.36
N GLY A 447 -32.63 -15.40 8.01
CA GLY A 447 -32.75 -14.69 9.29
C GLY A 447 -33.03 -15.60 10.49
N THR A 448 -32.85 -16.92 10.36
CA THR A 448 -33.01 -17.85 11.49
C THR A 448 -31.74 -17.85 12.33
N ALA A 449 -31.89 -17.68 13.64
CA ALA A 449 -30.77 -17.80 14.58
C ALA A 449 -30.23 -19.24 14.62
N VAL A 450 -28.91 -19.39 14.56
CA VAL A 450 -28.24 -20.69 14.60
C VAL A 450 -27.22 -20.72 15.74
N THR A 451 -27.32 -21.73 16.61
CA THR A 451 -26.35 -21.95 17.68
C THR A 451 -25.09 -22.62 17.11
N PRO A 452 -23.87 -22.12 17.41
CA PRO A 452 -22.62 -22.75 16.99
C PRO A 452 -22.35 -24.05 17.77
N LEU A 453 -22.29 -25.18 17.06
CA LEU A 453 -22.11 -26.54 17.57
C LEU A 453 -21.16 -27.29 16.64
N ILE A 454 -19.99 -27.68 17.16
CA ILE A 454 -18.95 -28.37 16.39
C ILE A 454 -19.45 -29.71 15.83
N GLY A 455 -19.31 -29.91 14.53
CA GLY A 455 -19.76 -31.11 13.81
C GLY A 455 -21.26 -31.16 13.48
N ASP A 456 -22.03 -30.12 13.82
CA ASP A 456 -23.44 -29.97 13.41
C ASP A 456 -23.66 -28.66 12.64
N THR A 457 -23.43 -27.52 13.28
CA THR A 457 -23.67 -26.20 12.68
C THR A 457 -22.38 -25.47 12.33
N ILE A 458 -21.23 -25.87 12.88
CA ILE A 458 -19.91 -25.36 12.47
C ILE A 458 -18.89 -26.50 12.28
N ASP A 459 -17.97 -26.32 11.34
CA ASP A 459 -16.86 -27.22 11.04
C ASP A 459 -15.51 -26.49 11.05
N GLU A 460 -14.44 -27.21 11.33
CA GLU A 460 -13.07 -26.68 11.23
C GLU A 460 -12.65 -26.38 9.79
N MET A 461 -11.99 -25.24 9.60
CA MET A 461 -11.56 -24.77 8.28
C MET A 461 -10.12 -25.21 7.97
N ARG A 462 -9.94 -26.03 6.93
CA ARG A 462 -8.61 -26.33 6.36
C ARG A 462 -8.22 -25.27 5.34
N ALA A 463 -6.95 -25.23 4.93
CA ALA A 463 -6.48 -24.28 3.90
C ALA A 463 -7.29 -24.34 2.58
N ASN A 464 -7.73 -25.54 2.14
CA ASN A 464 -8.58 -25.66 0.95
C ASN A 464 -9.98 -25.04 1.15
N ASP A 465 -10.50 -25.11 2.37
CA ASP A 465 -11.82 -24.58 2.73
C ASP A 465 -11.73 -23.07 2.88
N LEU A 466 -10.65 -22.55 3.47
CA LEU A 466 -10.34 -21.12 3.53
C LEU A 466 -10.17 -20.47 2.16
N PHE A 467 -9.58 -21.17 1.18
CA PHE A 467 -9.52 -20.68 -0.19
C PHE A 467 -10.92 -20.38 -0.74
N ARG A 468 -11.87 -21.30 -0.53
CA ARG A 468 -13.26 -21.13 -0.97
C ARG A 468 -13.98 -20.08 -0.14
N TRP A 469 -13.76 -20.05 1.18
CA TRP A 469 -14.34 -19.07 2.06
C TRP A 469 -13.93 -17.64 1.69
N LEU A 470 -12.64 -17.40 1.41
CA LEU A 470 -12.18 -16.08 0.94
C LEU A 470 -12.89 -15.70 -0.36
N ARG A 471 -12.99 -16.62 -1.32
CA ARG A 471 -13.69 -16.39 -2.59
C ARG A 471 -15.17 -16.04 -2.39
N ASP A 472 -15.87 -16.79 -1.54
CA ASP A 472 -17.34 -16.76 -1.44
C ASP A 472 -17.84 -15.73 -0.41
N PHE A 473 -17.07 -15.48 0.66
CA PHE A 473 -17.45 -14.62 1.79
C PHE A 473 -16.41 -13.53 2.11
N GLY A 474 -15.16 -13.66 1.65
CA GLY A 474 -14.08 -12.71 1.98
C GLY A 474 -14.47 -11.23 1.82
N PRO A 475 -15.10 -10.81 0.70
CA PRO A 475 -15.56 -9.43 0.53
C PRO A 475 -16.54 -8.93 1.59
N MET A 476 -17.34 -9.80 2.21
CA MET A 476 -18.22 -9.41 3.32
C MET A 476 -17.43 -9.14 4.61
N PHE A 477 -16.20 -9.66 4.72
CA PHE A 477 -15.35 -9.58 5.90
C PHE A 477 -14.06 -8.80 5.62
N GLY A 478 -14.12 -7.75 4.80
CA GLY A 478 -12.99 -6.86 4.56
C GLY A 478 -11.92 -7.36 3.56
N TRP A 479 -12.01 -8.60 3.09
CA TRP A 479 -11.01 -9.19 2.20
C TRP A 479 -11.31 -8.94 0.72
N ARG A 480 -10.28 -8.63 -0.06
CA ARG A 480 -10.35 -8.59 -1.53
C ARG A 480 -9.12 -9.19 -2.17
N GLN A 481 -9.22 -9.62 -3.42
CA GLN A 481 -8.05 -10.06 -4.17
C GLN A 481 -7.22 -8.87 -4.67
N THR A 482 -5.94 -9.14 -4.91
CA THR A 482 -5.02 -8.24 -5.61
C THR A 482 -4.30 -8.97 -6.76
N GLY A 483 -4.01 -8.26 -7.84
CA GLY A 483 -3.49 -8.85 -9.08
C GLY A 483 -1.98 -9.06 -9.12
N THR A 484 -1.21 -8.45 -8.22
CA THR A 484 0.26 -8.53 -8.24
C THR A 484 0.85 -8.70 -6.85
N LEU A 485 1.99 -9.40 -6.77
CA LEU A 485 2.78 -9.52 -5.54
C LEU A 485 3.29 -8.15 -5.07
N THR A 486 3.56 -7.22 -5.98
CA THR A 486 3.96 -5.84 -5.64
C THR A 486 2.87 -5.14 -4.83
N LYS A 487 1.61 -5.19 -5.29
CA LYS A 487 0.48 -4.61 -4.53
C LYS A 487 0.27 -5.33 -3.21
N LEU A 488 0.41 -6.66 -3.19
CA LEU A 488 0.29 -7.47 -1.97
C LEU A 488 1.33 -7.08 -0.91
N GLN A 489 2.61 -7.04 -1.28
CA GLN A 489 3.70 -6.63 -0.38
C GLN A 489 3.54 -5.17 0.05
N GLN A 490 3.12 -4.29 -0.86
CA GLN A 490 2.90 -2.88 -0.53
C GLN A 490 1.80 -2.70 0.52
N SER A 491 0.70 -3.45 0.43
CA SER A 491 -0.34 -3.44 1.47
C SER A 491 0.21 -3.88 2.83
N ALA A 492 1.06 -4.91 2.87
CA ALA A 492 1.72 -5.33 4.11
C ALA A 492 2.67 -4.23 4.65
N ASN A 493 3.43 -3.58 3.78
CA ASN A 493 4.31 -2.45 4.13
C ASN A 493 3.55 -1.17 4.54
N GLN A 494 2.22 -1.17 4.50
CA GLN A 494 1.36 -0.11 5.02
C GLN A 494 0.68 -0.50 6.34
N GLY A 495 1.05 -1.65 6.91
CA GLY A 495 0.43 -2.21 8.11
C GLY A 495 -0.87 -2.97 7.84
N GLY A 496 -1.22 -3.22 6.57
CA GLY A 496 -2.35 -4.07 6.18
C GLY A 496 -1.98 -5.55 6.19
N LEU A 497 -2.96 -6.42 5.95
CA LEU A 497 -2.75 -7.87 5.94
C LEU A 497 -2.69 -8.41 4.52
N GLY A 498 -1.72 -9.28 4.25
CA GLY A 498 -1.61 -9.99 2.97
C GLY A 498 -1.61 -11.51 3.15
N ILE A 499 -2.34 -12.23 2.29
CA ILE A 499 -2.35 -13.70 2.27
C ILE A 499 -2.03 -14.20 0.86
N ILE A 500 -1.16 -15.20 0.77
CA ILE A 500 -1.08 -16.07 -0.41
C ILE A 500 -1.67 -17.42 -0.01
N ILE A 501 -2.61 -17.92 -0.80
CA ILE A 501 -3.29 -19.18 -0.54
C ILE A 501 -3.43 -20.00 -1.82
N ALA A 502 -3.16 -21.30 -1.73
CA ALA A 502 -3.31 -22.24 -2.83
C ALA A 502 -4.04 -23.52 -2.40
N ARG A 503 -4.97 -23.95 -3.23
CA ARG A 503 -5.83 -25.12 -3.02
C ARG A 503 -5.23 -26.34 -3.71
N ARG A 504 -5.22 -27.52 -3.06
CA ARG A 504 -4.75 -28.77 -3.70
C ARG A 504 -5.71 -29.26 -4.80
N LYS A 505 -5.14 -29.88 -5.83
CA LYS A 505 -5.89 -30.68 -6.83
C LYS A 505 -6.42 -31.97 -6.23
N GLU A 506 -5.56 -32.70 -5.54
CA GLU A 506 -5.87 -33.98 -4.92
C GLU A 506 -6.81 -33.79 -3.72
N GLU A 507 -7.92 -34.53 -3.74
CA GLU A 507 -8.83 -34.62 -2.60
C GLU A 507 -8.12 -35.25 -1.39
N GLY A 508 -8.47 -34.81 -0.18
CA GLY A 508 -7.85 -35.27 1.06
C GLY A 508 -6.45 -34.68 1.35
N ARG A 509 -5.79 -34.02 0.39
CA ARG A 509 -4.53 -33.30 0.63
C ARG A 509 -4.76 -31.87 1.09
N SER A 510 -3.98 -31.41 2.06
CA SER A 510 -4.03 -30.04 2.55
C SER A 510 -3.45 -29.04 1.55
N GLY A 511 -4.19 -27.94 1.33
CA GLY A 511 -3.69 -26.72 0.70
C GLY A 511 -2.57 -26.07 1.50
N HIS A 512 -2.10 -24.92 1.04
CA HIS A 512 -1.08 -24.16 1.74
C HIS A 512 -1.38 -22.66 1.69
N MET A 513 -1.04 -21.97 2.76
CA MET A 513 -1.19 -20.52 2.85
C MET A 513 -0.11 -19.92 3.75
N VAL A 514 0.19 -18.66 3.52
CA VAL A 514 1.20 -17.90 4.27
C VAL A 514 0.68 -16.48 4.47
N MET A 515 1.17 -15.82 5.53
CA MET A 515 1.05 -14.38 5.65
C MET A 515 2.15 -13.71 4.83
N VAL A 516 1.81 -12.63 4.13
CA VAL A 516 2.78 -11.65 3.64
C VAL A 516 2.90 -10.57 4.70
N VAL A 517 4.13 -10.30 5.13
CA VAL A 517 4.44 -9.46 6.30
C VAL A 517 5.28 -8.24 5.91
N PRO A 518 5.28 -7.17 6.73
CA PRO A 518 6.00 -5.93 6.43
C PRO A 518 7.52 -6.14 6.23
N GLU A 519 8.12 -5.43 5.28
CA GLU A 519 9.57 -5.43 5.07
C GLU A 519 10.29 -4.57 6.11
N SER A 520 11.43 -5.04 6.63
CA SER A 520 12.33 -4.29 7.53
C SER A 520 13.69 -4.06 6.87
N ASP A 521 14.63 -3.44 7.59
CA ASP A 521 16.02 -3.31 7.10
C ASP A 521 16.72 -4.68 6.97
N THR A 522 16.30 -5.67 7.75
CA THR A 522 16.91 -7.00 7.80
C THR A 522 16.22 -7.98 6.85
N PHE A 523 14.90 -7.85 6.69
CA PHE A 523 14.09 -8.79 5.92
C PHE A 523 13.31 -8.06 4.85
N ALA A 524 13.49 -8.45 3.59
CA ALA A 524 12.88 -7.79 2.44
C ALA A 524 12.35 -8.81 1.42
N ALA A 525 11.39 -8.37 0.61
CA ALA A 525 10.93 -9.10 -0.55
C ALA A 525 12.01 -9.08 -1.65
N THR A 526 12.05 -10.13 -2.47
CA THR A 526 12.90 -10.15 -3.66
C THR A 526 12.19 -9.46 -4.82
N ARG A 527 12.91 -8.58 -5.52
CA ARG A 527 12.41 -7.82 -6.67
C ARG A 527 13.18 -8.13 -7.95
N ASN A 528 12.52 -8.00 -9.11
CA ASN A 528 13.17 -8.07 -10.42
C ASN A 528 13.86 -6.73 -10.77
N ALA A 529 14.48 -6.66 -11.95
CA ALA A 529 15.16 -5.44 -12.42
C ALA A 529 14.21 -4.24 -12.64
N ALA A 530 12.91 -4.49 -12.85
CA ALA A 530 11.88 -3.46 -12.95
C ALA A 530 11.33 -3.02 -11.58
N GLY A 531 11.77 -3.65 -10.48
CA GLY A 531 11.33 -3.36 -9.12
C GLY A 531 10.07 -4.13 -8.67
N ASP A 532 9.51 -4.99 -9.52
CA ASP A 532 8.36 -5.81 -9.16
C ASP A 532 8.75 -6.90 -8.18
N VAL A 533 7.90 -7.15 -7.19
CA VAL A 533 8.08 -8.26 -6.26
C VAL A 533 7.91 -9.58 -7.01
N ILE A 534 8.92 -10.45 -6.91
CA ILE A 534 8.89 -11.83 -7.44
C ILE A 534 8.84 -12.88 -6.33
N ALA A 535 9.27 -12.52 -5.12
CA ALA A 535 9.09 -13.34 -3.92
C ALA A 535 8.80 -12.42 -2.73
N PRO A 536 7.54 -12.37 -2.24
CA PRO A 536 7.18 -11.49 -1.13
C PRO A 536 7.77 -12.03 0.17
N LEU A 537 7.97 -11.13 1.14
CA LEU A 537 8.36 -11.50 2.48
C LEU A 537 7.18 -12.16 3.18
N GLN A 538 7.40 -13.37 3.68
CA GLN A 538 6.37 -14.22 4.25
C GLN A 538 6.67 -14.55 5.72
N SER A 539 5.62 -14.96 6.42
CA SER A 539 5.67 -15.72 7.67
C SER A 539 4.82 -16.98 7.54
N GLN A 540 5.30 -18.13 8.05
CA GLN A 540 4.57 -19.38 7.90
C GLN A 540 4.75 -20.40 9.02
N ALA A 541 3.73 -21.25 9.16
CA ALA A 541 3.74 -22.51 9.90
C ALA A 541 3.51 -23.71 8.94
N GLY A 542 4.49 -23.96 8.07
CA GLY A 542 4.41 -24.94 6.99
C GLY A 542 5.12 -26.26 7.31
N ALA A 543 5.73 -26.86 6.29
CA ALA A 543 6.67 -27.96 6.49
C ALA A 543 7.99 -27.49 7.13
N VAL A 544 8.35 -26.23 6.90
CA VAL A 544 9.45 -25.52 7.56
C VAL A 544 8.89 -24.20 8.04
N ASN A 545 8.94 -23.99 9.34
CA ASN A 545 8.44 -22.77 9.97
C ASN A 545 9.51 -21.69 9.91
N PHE A 546 9.06 -20.45 9.72
CA PHE A 546 9.89 -19.25 9.89
C PHE A 546 8.99 -18.07 10.17
N ARG A 547 9.48 -17.13 10.99
CA ARG A 547 8.80 -15.86 11.22
C ARG A 547 8.90 -14.90 10.04
N ARG A 548 10.06 -14.87 9.37
CA ARG A 548 10.36 -13.92 8.29
C ARG A 548 11.25 -14.58 7.25
N GLY A 549 10.77 -14.65 6.01
CA GLY A 549 11.54 -15.21 4.90
C GLY A 549 10.76 -15.21 3.59
N VAL A 550 11.44 -15.29 2.46
CA VAL A 550 10.80 -15.27 1.13
C VAL A 550 10.30 -16.64 0.66
N GLY A 551 10.58 -17.70 1.43
CA GLY A 551 10.23 -19.07 1.09
C GLY A 551 10.79 -19.53 -0.27
N ARG A 552 10.22 -20.60 -0.84
CA ARG A 552 10.47 -20.98 -2.24
C ARG A 552 9.70 -20.01 -3.14
N PRO A 553 10.35 -19.31 -4.09
CA PRO A 553 9.63 -18.45 -5.04
C PRO A 553 8.52 -19.21 -5.78
N THR A 554 7.41 -18.53 -6.02
CA THR A 554 6.27 -19.02 -6.83
C THR A 554 5.74 -20.40 -6.43
N TRP A 555 5.85 -20.78 -5.16
CA TRP A 555 5.42 -22.12 -4.70
C TRP A 555 3.94 -22.41 -4.99
N TRP A 556 3.11 -21.38 -5.04
CA TRP A 556 1.67 -21.47 -5.32
C TRP A 556 1.33 -21.84 -6.77
N SER A 557 2.30 -21.70 -7.69
CA SER A 557 2.17 -22.07 -9.10
C SER A 557 2.55 -23.53 -9.38
N ASP A 558 2.95 -24.29 -8.35
CA ASP A 558 3.35 -25.70 -8.47
C ASP A 558 2.17 -26.57 -8.94
N ASP A 559 2.43 -27.55 -9.81
CA ASP A 559 1.42 -28.35 -10.50
C ASP A 559 0.49 -29.15 -9.57
N ARG A 560 0.85 -29.34 -8.30
CA ARG A 560 -0.03 -29.92 -7.28
C ARG A 560 -1.19 -29.02 -6.84
N PHE A 561 -1.11 -27.72 -7.11
CA PHE A 561 -2.16 -26.76 -6.76
C PHE A 561 -3.16 -26.58 -7.91
N ALA A 562 -4.44 -26.65 -7.58
CA ALA A 562 -5.52 -26.44 -8.53
C ALA A 562 -5.61 -24.96 -8.88
N GLU A 563 -5.59 -24.11 -7.86
CA GLU A 563 -5.81 -22.67 -7.91
C GLU A 563 -4.99 -21.98 -6.82
N SER A 564 -4.63 -20.73 -7.05
CA SER A 564 -3.97 -19.84 -6.09
C SER A 564 -4.52 -18.43 -6.20
N ALA A 565 -4.50 -17.69 -5.09
CA ALA A 565 -4.96 -16.31 -5.05
C ALA A 565 -4.18 -15.49 -4.02
N PHE A 566 -4.18 -14.17 -4.23
CA PHE A 566 -3.55 -13.19 -3.35
C PHE A 566 -4.63 -12.29 -2.77
N TRP A 567 -4.67 -12.18 -1.46
CA TRP A 567 -5.71 -11.47 -0.73
C TRP A 567 -5.12 -10.39 0.15
N ILE A 568 -5.83 -9.27 0.26
CA ILE A 568 -5.49 -8.15 1.13
C ILE A 568 -6.68 -7.75 1.98
N HIS A 569 -6.37 -7.27 3.19
CA HIS A 569 -7.30 -6.68 4.14
C HIS A 569 -6.65 -5.43 4.74
N GLY A 570 -7.46 -4.42 5.06
CA GLY A 570 -7.05 -3.22 5.77
C GLY A 570 -6.40 -3.51 7.10
#